data_AF-A0A842VKP8-F1
#
_entry.id   AF-A0A842VKP8-F1
#
_cell.length_a   1.000
_cell.length_b   1.000
_cell.length_c   1.000
_cell.angle_alpha   90.00
_cell.angle_beta   90.00
_cell.angle_gamma   90.00
#
_symmetry.space_group_name_H-M   'P 1'
#
loop_
_entity.id
_entity.type
_entity.pdbx_description
1 polymer ?
#
loop_
_entity_poly.entity_id
_entity_poly.type
_entity_poly.pdbx_seq_one_letter_code
_entity_poly.pdbx_strand_id
1 'polypeptide(L)'
;MESDDEIGIVGSKILLMQPYNRIWSAGGKISGITKRTSQYGQGVIDNGQFNQPRDVDFVSGCCMLIRREVFERIGTFNEDFFMYYEDVDFCVRAKAASYRILYWPDAVIWHNASASSNRSFRDYYRMRNHLWFVRRNDLIRGFGLCTIGLILFVERFGRILMRKYVMKDNESINARLSELVKGFNHGLREKIR
;
A
#
# COMPACT_ATOMS: atom_id res chain seq x y z
N MET A 1 -3.67 19.33 -13.59
CA MET A 1 -2.58 18.78 -14.41
C MET A 1 -2.29 19.68 -15.60
N GLU A 2 -3.29 20.12 -16.37
CA GLU A 2 -3.08 21.11 -17.44
C GLU A 2 -2.53 22.46 -16.94
N SER A 3 -2.88 22.84 -15.70
CA SER A 3 -2.45 24.10 -15.08
C SER A 3 -1.16 24.00 -14.25
N ASP A 4 -0.63 22.80 -14.04
CA ASP A 4 0.52 22.54 -13.17
C ASP A 4 1.23 21.26 -13.64
N ASP A 5 2.38 21.47 -14.28
CA ASP A 5 3.18 20.42 -14.93
C ASP A 5 3.97 19.56 -13.94
N GLU A 6 4.12 20.01 -12.70
CA GLU A 6 4.76 19.20 -11.67
C GLU A 6 3.86 18.05 -11.21
N ILE A 7 2.53 18.18 -11.36
CA ILE A 7 1.61 17.10 -11.04
C ILE A 7 1.73 16.00 -12.09
N GLY A 8 2.32 14.87 -11.69
CA GLY A 8 2.47 13.70 -12.54
C GLY A 8 1.37 12.66 -12.33
N ILE A 9 0.83 12.55 -11.12
CA ILE A 9 -0.16 11.53 -10.76
C ILE A 9 -1.26 12.16 -9.91
N VAL A 10 -2.52 11.85 -10.23
CA VAL A 10 -3.70 12.26 -9.46
C VAL A 10 -4.50 11.02 -9.07
N GLY A 11 -4.80 10.88 -7.79
CA GLY A 11 -5.68 9.84 -7.27
C GLY A 11 -7.03 10.39 -6.81
N SER A 12 -8.06 9.56 -6.93
CA SER A 12 -9.42 9.91 -6.52
C SER A 12 -9.66 9.73 -5.02
N LYS A 13 -10.76 10.28 -4.51
CA LYS A 13 -11.40 9.77 -3.30
C LYS A 13 -12.03 8.40 -3.59
N ILE A 14 -11.76 7.44 -2.73
CA ILE A 14 -12.31 6.09 -2.84
C ILE A 14 -13.14 5.81 -1.60
N LEU A 15 -14.42 5.51 -1.83
CA LEU A 15 -15.37 5.12 -0.80
C LEU A 15 -15.54 3.59 -0.81
N LEU A 16 -15.84 3.03 0.35
CA LEU A 16 -16.23 1.64 0.49
C LEU A 16 -17.62 1.44 -0.10
N MET A 17 -17.77 0.38 -0.89
CA MET A 17 -19.08 -0.07 -1.35
C MET A 17 -19.87 -0.71 -0.21
N GLN A 18 -19.21 -1.39 0.73
CA GLN A 18 -19.82 -1.88 1.97
C GLN A 18 -18.82 -1.88 3.14
N PRO A 19 -19.22 -1.38 4.34
CA PRO A 19 -20.39 -0.54 4.56
C PRO A 19 -20.25 0.80 3.81
N TYR A 20 -21.38 1.32 3.30
CA TYR A 20 -21.41 2.59 2.57
C TYR A 20 -20.96 3.79 3.43
N ASN A 21 -20.64 4.89 2.76
CA ASN A 21 -20.22 6.17 3.35
C ASN A 21 -18.99 6.11 4.25
N ARG A 22 -18.10 5.14 4.01
CA ARG A 22 -16.79 5.07 4.66
C ARG A 22 -15.70 5.23 3.63
N ILE A 23 -14.62 5.88 4.02
CA ILE A 23 -13.48 6.09 3.14
C ILE A 23 -12.67 4.79 3.07
N TRP A 24 -12.42 4.33 1.85
CA TRP A 24 -11.39 3.34 1.58
C TRP A 24 -10.02 4.00 1.52
N SER A 25 -9.91 5.07 0.72
CA SER A 25 -8.68 5.82 0.49
C SER A 25 -8.94 7.30 0.22
N ALA A 26 -8.15 8.17 0.85
CA ALA A 26 -8.03 9.58 0.50
C ALA A 26 -6.55 9.93 0.20
N GLY A 27 -5.88 9.04 -0.54
CA GLY A 27 -4.42 8.99 -0.69
C GLY A 27 -3.74 8.31 0.50
N GLY A 28 -2.41 8.31 0.52
CA GLY A 28 -1.65 7.66 1.58
C GLY A 28 -0.29 8.27 1.88
N LYS A 29 0.27 7.85 3.01
CA LYS A 29 1.59 8.25 3.50
C LYS A 29 2.50 7.04 3.70
N ILE A 30 3.80 7.26 3.54
CA ILE A 30 4.84 6.26 3.71
C ILE A 30 5.71 6.68 4.89
N SER A 31 5.84 5.81 5.89
CA SER A 31 6.74 6.04 7.01
C SER A 31 8.19 6.13 6.51
N GLY A 32 8.90 7.23 6.79
CA GLY A 32 10.30 7.39 6.39
C GLY A 32 11.24 6.31 6.93
N ILE A 33 10.92 5.74 8.11
CA ILE A 33 11.73 4.73 8.81
C ILE A 33 11.32 3.31 8.42
N THR A 34 10.04 2.95 8.61
CA THR A 34 9.59 1.56 8.42
C THR A 34 9.13 1.26 7.00
N LYS A 35 9.02 2.29 6.17
CA LYS A 35 8.39 2.27 4.84
C LYS A 35 6.97 1.68 4.83
N ARG A 36 6.32 1.64 6.00
CA ARG A 36 4.93 1.25 6.11
C ARG A 36 4.05 2.26 5.41
N THR A 37 3.09 1.74 4.69
CA THR A 37 2.05 2.54 4.07
C THR A 37 0.83 2.61 4.98
N SER A 38 0.20 3.78 5.02
CA SER A 38 -1.11 3.96 5.64
C SER A 38 -1.96 4.86 4.76
N GLN A 39 -3.22 4.51 4.60
CA GLN A 39 -4.16 5.29 3.81
C GLN A 39 -4.88 6.30 4.69
N TYR A 40 -5.04 7.51 4.18
CA TYR A 40 -5.81 8.54 4.87
C TYR A 40 -7.29 8.18 4.89
N GLY A 41 -7.93 8.38 6.04
CA GLY A 41 -9.37 8.18 6.21
C GLY A 41 -9.84 6.73 6.21
N GLN A 42 -8.97 5.74 6.08
CA GLN A 42 -9.39 4.33 5.93
C GLN A 42 -10.34 3.89 7.06
N GLY A 43 -11.55 3.49 6.68
CA GLY A 43 -12.61 3.03 7.59
C GLY A 43 -13.36 4.14 8.33
N VAL A 44 -12.97 5.40 8.18
CA VAL A 44 -13.67 6.56 8.78
C VAL A 44 -14.88 6.92 7.94
N ILE A 45 -15.96 7.38 8.57
CA ILE A 45 -17.15 7.89 7.88
C ILE A 45 -16.79 9.17 7.13
N ASP A 46 -17.23 9.33 5.88
CA ASP A 46 -17.01 10.58 5.15
C ASP A 46 -18.01 11.65 5.59
N ASN A 47 -17.52 12.61 6.39
CA ASN A 47 -18.24 13.82 6.80
C ASN A 47 -17.60 15.07 6.17
N GLY A 48 -16.85 14.90 5.06
CA GLY A 48 -16.19 16.00 4.35
C GLY A 48 -14.80 16.36 4.86
N GLN A 49 -14.25 15.62 5.83
CA GLN A 49 -12.91 15.87 6.39
C GLN A 49 -11.76 15.64 5.39
N PHE A 50 -12.06 15.06 4.22
CA PHE A 50 -11.12 14.88 3.11
C PHE A 50 -11.62 15.55 1.81
N ASN A 51 -12.29 16.70 1.90
CA ASN A 51 -12.78 17.48 0.75
C ASN A 51 -11.79 18.52 0.22
N GLN A 52 -10.51 18.41 0.56
CA GLN A 52 -9.48 19.33 0.10
C GLN A 52 -8.40 18.59 -0.68
N PRO A 53 -8.01 19.06 -1.89
CA PRO A 53 -6.86 18.55 -2.59
C PRO A 53 -5.60 18.61 -1.73
N ARG A 54 -4.70 17.63 -1.87
CA ARG A 54 -3.41 17.62 -1.14
C ARG A 54 -2.37 16.74 -1.79
N ASP A 55 -1.12 17.13 -1.65
CA ASP A 55 0.01 16.26 -1.95
C ASP A 55 0.04 15.07 -0.97
N VAL A 56 0.34 13.90 -1.51
CA VAL A 56 0.43 12.64 -0.77
C VAL A 56 1.68 11.86 -1.20
N ASP A 57 2.03 10.79 -0.48
CA ASP A 57 3.17 9.96 -0.88
C ASP A 57 2.80 8.97 -1.97
N PHE A 58 1.56 8.49 -1.95
CA PHE A 58 1.01 7.61 -2.96
C PHE A 58 -0.52 7.72 -3.01
N VAL A 59 -1.09 7.26 -4.12
CA VAL A 59 -2.52 7.07 -4.31
C VAL A 59 -2.79 5.62 -4.69
N SER A 60 -4.01 5.15 -4.46
CA SER A 60 -4.40 3.75 -4.71
C SER A 60 -4.57 3.46 -6.19
N GLY A 61 -4.01 2.34 -6.65
CA GLY A 61 -4.13 1.85 -8.04
C GLY A 61 -5.58 1.62 -8.53
N CYS A 62 -6.57 1.63 -7.64
CA CYS A 62 -7.98 1.48 -8.01
C CYS A 62 -8.49 2.57 -8.97
N CYS A 63 -7.98 3.80 -8.85
CA CYS A 63 -8.31 4.91 -9.75
C CYS A 63 -7.20 5.96 -9.69
N MET A 64 -6.40 6.00 -10.74
CA MET A 64 -5.29 6.94 -10.90
C MET A 64 -5.36 7.55 -12.30
N LEU A 65 -5.19 8.86 -12.37
CA LEU A 65 -4.85 9.56 -13.60
C LEU A 65 -3.35 9.81 -13.59
N ILE A 66 -2.66 9.39 -14.64
CA ILE A 66 -1.20 9.46 -14.73
C ILE A 66 -0.85 10.24 -16.00
N ARG A 67 0.06 11.20 -15.87
CA ARG A 67 0.56 11.95 -17.01
C ARG A 67 1.36 11.04 -17.93
N ARG A 68 1.19 11.18 -19.24
CA ARG A 68 1.89 10.33 -20.21
C ARG A 68 3.41 10.39 -20.03
N GLU A 69 3.97 11.58 -19.81
CA GLU A 69 5.40 11.82 -19.62
C GLU A 69 5.95 11.11 -18.39
N VAL A 70 5.11 10.81 -17.38
CA VAL A 70 5.55 9.98 -16.24
C VAL A 70 5.93 8.60 -16.73
N PHE A 71 5.09 7.94 -17.53
CA PHE A 71 5.42 6.62 -18.09
C PHE A 71 6.66 6.65 -18.98
N GLU A 72 6.80 7.68 -19.80
CA GLU A 72 7.97 7.85 -20.67
C GLU A 72 9.26 8.03 -19.85
N ARG A 73 9.16 8.67 -18.68
CA ARG A 73 10.32 8.97 -17.82
C ARG A 73 10.70 7.84 -16.86
N ILE A 74 9.72 7.14 -16.27
CA ILE A 74 9.99 6.14 -15.21
C ILE A 74 9.62 4.71 -15.61
N GLY A 75 9.05 4.50 -16.80
CA GLY A 75 8.51 3.22 -17.23
C GLY A 75 7.15 2.90 -16.60
N THR A 76 6.73 1.64 -16.69
CA THR A 76 5.43 1.14 -16.22
C THR A 76 5.47 0.70 -14.75
N PHE A 77 4.38 0.11 -14.26
CA PHE A 77 4.33 -0.57 -12.97
C PHE A 77 5.31 -1.75 -12.95
N ASN A 78 5.89 -2.04 -11.78
CA ASN A 78 6.78 -3.18 -11.63
C ASN A 78 5.94 -4.46 -11.50
N GLU A 79 6.01 -5.33 -12.51
CA GLU A 79 5.24 -6.57 -12.63
C GLU A 79 5.58 -7.62 -11.57
N ASP A 80 6.73 -7.51 -10.91
CA ASP A 80 7.08 -8.39 -9.78
C ASP A 80 6.08 -8.24 -8.62
N PHE A 81 5.51 -7.04 -8.46
CA PHE A 81 4.41 -6.79 -7.54
C PHE A 81 3.08 -7.25 -8.15
N PHE A 82 2.80 -8.56 -8.06
CA PHE A 82 1.51 -9.12 -8.50
C PHE A 82 0.29 -8.40 -7.88
N MET A 83 0.35 -8.09 -6.59
CA MET A 83 -0.68 -7.30 -5.89
C MET A 83 -0.09 -6.64 -4.63
N TYR A 84 -0.56 -5.45 -4.29
CA TYR A 84 -0.02 -4.58 -3.24
C TYR A 84 1.41 -4.10 -3.49
N TYR A 85 1.61 -2.79 -3.26
CA TYR A 85 2.87 -2.05 -3.43
C TYR A 85 3.27 -1.71 -4.87
N GLU A 86 2.59 -2.23 -5.89
CA GLU A 86 2.80 -1.82 -7.28
C GLU A 86 2.52 -0.32 -7.49
N ASP A 87 1.44 0.17 -6.91
CA ASP A 87 1.00 1.57 -6.94
C ASP A 87 1.88 2.48 -6.07
N VAL A 88 2.26 1.98 -4.89
CA VAL A 88 3.19 2.67 -3.97
C VAL A 88 4.56 2.83 -4.62
N ASP A 89 5.13 1.76 -5.18
CA ASP A 89 6.44 1.80 -5.86
C ASP A 89 6.42 2.76 -7.04
N PHE A 90 5.36 2.71 -7.86
CA PHE A 90 5.18 3.63 -8.98
C PHE A 90 5.13 5.10 -8.53
N CYS A 91 4.37 5.40 -7.47
CA CYS A 91 4.31 6.76 -6.91
C CYS A 91 5.67 7.22 -6.36
N VAL A 92 6.43 6.35 -5.69
CA VAL A 92 7.77 6.69 -5.18
C VAL A 92 8.74 6.96 -6.32
N ARG A 93 8.72 6.16 -7.39
CA ARG A 93 9.53 6.42 -8.58
C ARG A 93 9.14 7.72 -9.28
N ALA A 94 7.86 8.04 -9.36
CA ALA A 94 7.38 9.32 -9.90
C ALA A 94 7.88 10.50 -9.05
N LYS A 95 7.82 10.40 -7.72
CA LYS A 95 8.40 11.41 -6.81
C LYS A 95 9.90 11.56 -6.98
N ALA A 96 10.63 10.46 -7.15
CA ALA A 96 12.07 10.48 -7.41
C ALA A 96 12.42 11.14 -8.75
N ALA A 97 11.51 11.10 -9.73
CA ALA A 97 11.59 11.82 -11.00
C ALA A 97 11.04 13.27 -10.92
N SER A 98 10.90 13.82 -9.71
CA SER A 98 10.44 15.18 -9.43
C SER A 98 8.97 15.47 -9.76
N TYR A 99 8.12 14.44 -9.87
CA TYR A 99 6.67 14.63 -9.99
C TYR A 99 5.98 14.66 -8.63
N ARG A 100 4.94 15.49 -8.54
CA ARG A 100 4.00 15.53 -7.42
C ARG A 100 2.89 14.50 -7.59
N ILE A 101 2.44 13.96 -6.46
CA ILE A 101 1.34 13.00 -6.36
C ILE A 101 0.21 13.69 -5.61
N LEU A 102 -0.89 13.91 -6.30
CA LEU A 102 -2.01 14.70 -5.79
C LEU A 102 -3.21 13.80 -5.49
N TYR A 103 -3.81 13.97 -4.32
CA TYR A 103 -5.16 13.49 -4.04
C TYR A 103 -6.18 14.56 -4.49
N TRP A 104 -7.19 14.15 -5.26
CA TRP A 104 -8.29 15.02 -5.70
C TRP A 104 -9.64 14.53 -5.16
N PRO A 105 -10.31 15.32 -4.30
CA PRO A 105 -11.49 14.88 -3.56
C PRO A 105 -12.78 14.83 -4.39
N ASP A 106 -12.86 15.60 -5.48
CA ASP A 106 -14.08 15.70 -6.30
C ASP A 106 -14.22 14.52 -7.26
N ALA A 107 -13.12 13.83 -7.56
CA ALA A 107 -13.17 12.57 -8.27
C ALA A 107 -13.48 11.47 -7.23
N VAL A 108 -14.68 10.89 -7.31
CA VAL A 108 -15.14 9.89 -6.33
C VAL A 108 -15.46 8.58 -7.03
N ILE A 109 -14.94 7.47 -6.49
CA ILE A 109 -15.32 6.11 -6.90
C ILE A 109 -15.69 5.25 -5.68
N TRP A 110 -16.49 4.21 -5.91
CA TRP A 110 -16.81 3.19 -4.91
C TRP A 110 -16.05 1.90 -5.17
N HIS A 111 -15.45 1.34 -4.12
CA HIS A 111 -14.60 0.15 -4.20
C HIS A 111 -15.12 -0.99 -3.33
N ASN A 112 -15.21 -2.19 -3.92
CA ASN A 112 -15.49 -3.42 -3.20
C ASN A 112 -14.19 -4.11 -2.76
N ALA A 113 -13.63 -3.65 -1.63
CA ALA A 113 -12.32 -4.04 -1.12
C ALA A 113 -12.13 -5.52 -0.72
N SER A 114 -13.19 -6.34 -0.80
CA SER A 114 -13.21 -7.71 -0.27
C SER A 114 -13.54 -8.78 -1.30
N ALA A 115 -13.80 -8.41 -2.55
CA ALA A 115 -14.39 -9.33 -3.52
C ALA A 115 -13.42 -10.40 -4.06
N SER A 116 -12.11 -10.11 -4.10
CA SER A 116 -11.18 -10.82 -5.01
C SER A 116 -10.08 -11.64 -4.35
N SER A 117 -9.93 -11.64 -3.01
CA SER A 117 -8.86 -12.43 -2.36
C SER A 117 -9.15 -12.83 -0.91
N ASN A 118 -8.75 -14.06 -0.57
CA ASN A 118 -8.85 -14.56 0.80
C ASN A 118 -7.86 -13.82 1.73
N ARG A 119 -8.12 -13.83 3.05
CA ARG A 119 -7.30 -13.08 4.02
C ARG A 119 -5.85 -13.53 4.11
N SER A 120 -5.57 -14.84 3.99
CA SER A 120 -4.22 -15.39 4.12
C SER A 120 -3.34 -15.04 2.93
N PHE A 121 -3.88 -15.10 1.71
CA PHE A 121 -3.23 -14.68 0.48
C PHE A 121 -2.82 -13.20 0.52
N ARG A 122 -3.70 -12.34 1.07
CA ARG A 122 -3.35 -10.92 1.29
C ARG A 122 -2.22 -10.74 2.30
N ASP A 123 -2.22 -11.51 3.38
CA ASP A 123 -1.16 -11.44 4.40
C ASP A 123 0.22 -11.84 3.82
N TYR A 124 0.25 -12.86 2.94
CA TYR A 124 1.44 -13.26 2.19
C TYR A 124 2.00 -12.13 1.32
N TYR A 125 1.24 -11.63 0.34
CA TYR A 125 1.73 -10.61 -0.60
C TYR A 125 2.07 -9.30 0.09
N ARG A 126 1.27 -8.87 1.08
CA ARG A 126 1.58 -7.65 1.85
C ARG A 126 2.84 -7.76 2.68
N MET A 127 3.25 -8.98 3.08
CA MET A 127 4.51 -9.16 3.80
C MET A 127 5.67 -9.21 2.81
N ARG A 128 5.58 -10.09 1.81
CA ARG A 128 6.60 -10.23 0.76
C ARG A 128 6.90 -8.90 0.09
N ASN A 129 5.88 -8.23 -0.41
CA ASN A 129 6.02 -7.02 -1.20
C ASN A 129 6.47 -5.82 -0.35
N HIS A 130 6.15 -5.79 0.95
CA HIS A 130 6.70 -4.76 1.84
C HIS A 130 8.22 -4.90 1.96
N LEU A 131 8.71 -6.11 2.20
CA LEU A 131 10.15 -6.38 2.27
C LEU A 131 10.87 -6.07 0.95
N TRP A 132 10.22 -6.32 -0.17
CA TRP A 132 10.71 -5.97 -1.49
C TRP A 132 10.76 -4.46 -1.72
N PHE A 133 9.67 -3.76 -1.38
CA PHE A 133 9.58 -2.32 -1.48
C PHE A 133 10.65 -1.60 -0.64
N VAL A 134 10.88 -2.04 0.61
CA VAL A 134 11.93 -1.47 1.47
C VAL A 134 13.31 -1.67 0.84
N ARG A 135 13.60 -2.86 0.30
CA ARG A 135 14.90 -3.13 -0.36
C ARG A 135 15.19 -2.23 -1.54
N ARG A 136 14.17 -1.87 -2.31
CA ARG A 136 14.32 -1.03 -3.50
C ARG A 136 14.43 0.45 -3.18
N ASN A 137 13.74 0.90 -2.13
CA ASN A 137 13.51 2.33 -1.88
C ASN A 137 14.20 2.86 -0.61
N ASP A 138 15.09 2.07 0.02
CA ASP A 138 15.91 2.54 1.14
C ASP A 138 17.41 2.38 0.86
N LEU A 139 18.18 3.40 1.25
CA LEU A 139 19.65 3.41 1.19
C LEU A 139 20.30 2.63 2.36
N ILE A 140 19.50 2.15 3.32
CA ILE A 140 19.99 1.44 4.50
C ILE A 140 20.39 0.01 4.11
N ARG A 141 21.70 -0.20 3.90
CA ARG A 141 22.27 -1.51 3.55
C ARG A 141 22.17 -2.51 4.72
N GLY A 142 21.82 -3.76 4.40
CA GLY A 142 22.00 -4.92 5.28
C GLY A 142 21.12 -4.93 6.54
N PHE A 143 21.70 -4.51 7.68
CA PHE A 143 21.13 -4.73 9.02
C PHE A 143 19.78 -4.03 9.26
N GLY A 144 19.60 -2.81 8.74
CA GLY A 144 18.34 -2.07 8.90
C GLY A 144 17.14 -2.74 8.24
N LEU A 145 17.35 -3.43 7.11
CA LEU A 145 16.29 -4.16 6.41
C LEU A 145 15.84 -5.40 7.20
N CYS A 146 16.78 -6.12 7.81
CA CYS A 146 16.49 -7.30 8.61
C CYS A 146 15.80 -6.93 9.92
N THR A 147 16.22 -5.83 10.57
CA THR A 147 15.59 -5.36 11.82
C THR A 147 14.20 -4.80 11.58
N ILE A 148 14.01 -3.98 10.54
CA ILE A 148 12.68 -3.49 10.14
C ILE A 148 11.79 -4.69 9.79
N GLY A 149 12.27 -5.59 8.92
CA GLY A 149 11.54 -6.81 8.58
C GLY A 149 11.11 -7.62 9.80
N LEU A 150 12.02 -7.82 10.76
CA LEU A 150 11.74 -8.57 11.98
C LEU A 150 10.72 -7.87 12.90
N ILE A 151 10.84 -6.56 13.11
CA ILE A 151 9.88 -5.76 13.89
C ILE A 151 8.48 -5.91 13.28
N LEU A 152 8.37 -5.77 11.96
CA LEU A 152 7.13 -5.89 11.22
C LEU A 152 6.51 -7.29 11.34
N PHE A 153 7.36 -8.31 11.27
CA PHE A 153 6.96 -9.70 11.43
C PHE A 153 6.41 -9.94 12.84
N VAL A 154 7.15 -9.57 13.88
CA VAL A 154 6.73 -9.74 15.28
C VAL A 154 5.41 -9.04 15.55
N GLU A 155 5.20 -7.81 15.08
CA GLU A 155 3.94 -7.09 15.29
C GLU A 155 2.75 -7.72 14.54
N ARG A 156 2.93 -8.20 13.30
CA ARG A 156 1.85 -8.87 12.56
C ARG A 156 1.55 -10.22 13.18
N PHE A 157 2.58 -10.98 13.54
CA PHE A 157 2.47 -12.26 14.22
C PHE A 157 1.74 -12.09 15.56
N GLY A 158 2.14 -11.11 16.38
CA GLY A 158 1.49 -10.76 17.64
C GLY A 158 0.01 -10.41 17.47
N ARG A 159 -0.35 -9.59 16.48
CA ARG A 159 -1.77 -9.29 16.18
C ARG A 159 -2.59 -10.52 15.77
N ILE A 160 -1.98 -11.45 15.03
CA ILE A 160 -2.63 -12.70 14.64
C ILE A 160 -2.81 -13.62 15.86
N LEU A 161 -1.79 -13.75 16.71
CA LEU A 161 -1.89 -14.51 17.96
C LEU A 161 -2.92 -13.92 18.93
N MET A 162 -2.94 -12.60 19.11
CA MET A 162 -3.96 -11.95 19.93
C MET A 162 -5.37 -12.31 19.47
N ARG A 163 -5.61 -12.37 18.15
CA ARG A 163 -6.91 -12.85 17.63
C ARG A 163 -7.17 -14.33 17.94
N LYS A 164 -6.14 -15.19 17.96
CA LYS A 164 -6.27 -16.60 18.34
C LYS A 164 -6.78 -16.77 19.77
N TYR A 165 -6.12 -16.07 20.69
CA TYR A 165 -6.42 -16.21 22.11
C TYR A 165 -7.67 -15.43 22.53
N VAL A 166 -7.99 -14.30 21.87
CA VAL A 166 -9.15 -13.46 22.20
C VAL A 166 -10.43 -13.88 21.45
N MET A 167 -10.34 -14.22 20.15
CA MET A 167 -11.52 -14.50 19.31
C MET A 167 -11.85 -16.00 19.17
N LYS A 168 -11.02 -16.90 19.73
CA LYS A 168 -11.18 -18.37 19.69
C LYS A 168 -11.35 -19.01 18.29
N ASP A 169 -10.92 -18.33 17.22
CA ASP A 169 -10.88 -18.87 15.86
C ASP A 169 -9.51 -19.51 15.58
N ASN A 170 -9.43 -20.83 15.38
CA ASN A 170 -8.15 -21.56 15.35
C ASN A 170 -7.68 -21.98 13.95
N GLU A 171 -8.58 -22.49 13.10
CA GLU A 171 -8.19 -23.00 11.77
C GLU A 171 -7.82 -21.87 10.80
N SER A 172 -8.62 -20.80 10.76
CA SER A 172 -8.36 -19.65 9.87
C SER A 172 -7.05 -18.94 10.23
N ILE A 173 -6.68 -18.98 11.51
CA ILE A 173 -5.50 -18.30 12.05
C ILE A 173 -4.23 -19.06 11.73
N ASN A 174 -4.21 -20.38 11.88
CA ASN A 174 -3.02 -21.17 11.56
C ASN A 174 -2.65 -21.04 10.07
N ALA A 175 -3.66 -21.03 9.17
CA ALA A 175 -3.45 -20.78 7.75
C ALA A 175 -2.84 -19.39 7.49
N ARG A 176 -3.32 -18.35 8.18
CA ARG A 176 -2.78 -16.98 8.05
C ARG A 176 -1.36 -16.85 8.59
N LEU A 177 -1.03 -17.52 9.70
CA LEU A 177 0.33 -17.56 10.24
C LEU A 177 1.29 -18.22 9.26
N SER A 178 0.88 -19.35 8.66
CA SER A 178 1.69 -20.04 7.64
C SER A 178 1.98 -19.13 6.45
N GLU A 179 0.97 -18.47 5.89
CA GLU A 179 1.13 -17.56 4.76
C GLU A 179 1.95 -16.30 5.11
N LEU A 180 1.82 -15.77 6.33
CA LEU A 180 2.66 -14.67 6.81
C LEU A 180 4.14 -15.06 6.85
N VAL A 181 4.45 -16.25 7.40
CA VAL A 181 5.83 -16.77 7.49
C VAL A 181 6.39 -17.04 6.09
N LYS A 182 5.60 -17.66 5.20
CA LYS A 182 6.00 -17.86 3.80
C LYS A 182 6.32 -16.54 3.10
N GLY A 183 5.44 -15.54 3.26
CA GLY A 183 5.64 -14.22 2.66
C GLY A 183 6.88 -13.51 3.20
N PHE A 184 7.16 -13.64 4.50
CA PHE A 184 8.38 -13.12 5.11
C PHE A 184 9.64 -13.79 4.54
N ASN A 185 9.69 -15.12 4.53
CA ASN A 185 10.84 -15.87 4.01
C ASN A 185 11.08 -15.61 2.53
N HIS A 186 10.02 -15.59 1.72
CA HIS A 186 10.11 -15.27 0.30
C HIS A 186 10.65 -13.84 0.11
N GLY A 187 10.04 -12.86 0.80
CA GLY A 187 10.47 -11.48 0.74
C GLY A 187 11.93 -11.29 1.20
N LEU A 188 12.48 -12.19 2.01
CA LEU A 188 13.88 -12.17 2.40
C LEU A 188 14.85 -12.76 1.36
N ARG A 189 14.45 -13.86 0.70
CA ARG A 189 15.34 -14.70 -0.11
C ARG A 189 15.32 -14.36 -1.60
N GLU A 190 14.17 -14.00 -2.14
CA GLU A 190 14.04 -13.76 -3.57
C GLU A 190 14.49 -12.35 -3.95
N LYS A 191 15.30 -12.28 -5.01
CA LYS A 191 15.69 -11.02 -5.64
C LYS A 191 14.57 -10.57 -6.57
N ILE A 192 14.20 -9.31 -6.41
CA ILE A 192 13.34 -8.59 -7.36
C ILE A 192 14.16 -8.38 -8.63
N ARG A 193 13.55 -8.53 -9.79
CA ARG A 193 14.24 -8.33 -11.07
C ARG A 193 14.44 -6.83 -11.36
#